data_AF-A0A2P6S1K9-F1
#
_entry.id   AF-A0A2P6S1K9-F1
#
_cell.length_a   1.000
_cell.length_b   1.000
_cell.length_c   1.000
_cell.angle_alpha   90.00
_cell.angle_beta   90.00
_cell.angle_gamma   90.00
#
_symmetry.space_group_name_H-M   'P 1'
#
loop_
_entity.id
_entity.type
_entity.pdbx_description
1 polymer ?
#
loop_
_entity_poly.entity_id
_entity_poly.type
_entity_poly.pdbx_seq_one_letter_code
_entity_poly.pdbx_strand_id
1 'polypeptide(L)'
;MERVGLLAIFRFGTPACKGMGDGYFLKSTNVPGSVVGVVGNPNGDYTCWERPEDMDTPRTSYIITKQNPGSEVSAETAAALAASSMVFRGSDNRYSALLLNRAIEVFEFADKYRGSYNNSIPNGACPFYCDYNGYMDELVWGATWLYKATKRPYYWGYVKHNIHNLGRDVTQFGWDVKNVGIHVLSS
;
A
#
# COMPACT_ATOMS: atom_id res chain seq x y z
N MET A 1 -6.39 -14.95 14.60
CA MET A 1 -5.05 -15.56 14.67
C MET A 1 -4.29 -15.02 13.46
N GLU A 2 -3.35 -14.12 13.70
CA GLU A 2 -2.67 -13.28 12.68
C GLU A 2 -2.02 -14.16 11.61
N ARG A 3 -2.49 -14.02 10.36
CA ARG A 3 -2.02 -14.76 9.20
C ARG A 3 -0.95 -13.92 8.51
N VAL A 4 0.24 -14.49 8.40
CA VAL A 4 1.43 -13.84 7.83
C VAL A 4 1.27 -13.82 6.32
N GLY A 5 0.91 -12.66 5.78
CA GLY A 5 0.64 -12.47 4.35
C GLY A 5 -0.48 -11.45 4.17
N LEU A 6 -0.12 -10.24 3.73
CA LEU A 6 -0.97 -9.03 3.56
C LEU A 6 -1.54 -8.36 4.82
N LEU A 7 -1.56 -8.99 5.99
CA LEU A 7 -2.09 -8.39 7.23
C LEU A 7 -1.16 -7.35 7.91
N ALA A 8 -0.35 -6.60 7.15
CA ALA A 8 0.48 -5.52 7.71
C ALA A 8 -0.26 -4.17 7.78
N ILE A 9 -1.48 -4.07 7.25
CA ILE A 9 -2.16 -2.77 7.00
C ILE A 9 -2.92 -2.22 8.24
N PHE A 10 -3.21 -3.00 9.29
CA PHE A 10 -4.18 -2.56 10.32
C PHE A 10 -3.72 -2.47 11.79
N ARG A 11 -2.44 -2.61 12.13
CA ARG A 11 -1.96 -2.32 13.50
C ARG A 11 -1.09 -1.05 13.54
N PHE A 12 -1.74 0.11 13.46
CA PHE A 12 -1.12 1.40 13.79
C PHE A 12 -1.58 1.86 15.17
N GLY A 13 -0.65 1.90 16.13
CA GLY A 13 -0.90 2.56 17.42
C GLY A 13 -0.28 1.86 18.62
N THR A 14 1.03 2.02 18.82
CA THR A 14 1.67 2.16 20.16
C THR A 14 3.18 2.38 19.97
N PRO A 15 3.86 3.08 20.91
CA PRO A 15 5.32 3.27 20.88
C PRO A 15 6.13 1.96 20.85
N ALA A 16 5.54 0.86 21.32
CA ALA A 16 6.14 -0.47 21.28
C ALA A 16 6.23 -1.08 19.86
N CYS A 17 5.52 -0.50 18.88
CA CYS A 17 5.42 -1.02 17.51
C CYS A 17 6.00 -0.05 16.47
N LYS A 18 6.97 0.81 16.82
CA LYS A 18 7.80 1.47 15.79
C LYS A 18 8.43 0.38 14.91
N GLY A 19 8.13 0.36 13.61
CA GLY A 19 8.89 -0.41 12.64
C GLY A 19 8.36 -1.78 12.24
N MET A 20 7.18 -2.23 12.71
CA MET A 20 6.61 -3.50 12.21
C MET A 20 6.04 -3.34 10.79
N GLY A 21 5.02 -2.50 10.60
CA GLY A 21 4.37 -2.32 9.28
C GLY A 21 5.05 -1.25 8.41
N ASP A 22 5.26 -0.06 8.97
CA ASP A 22 5.94 1.06 8.30
C ASP A 22 7.43 0.81 8.08
N GLY A 23 8.09 0.13 9.01
CA GLY A 23 9.46 -0.36 8.83
C GLY A 23 9.59 -1.41 7.72
N TYR A 24 8.59 -2.27 7.54
CA TYR A 24 8.50 -3.15 6.37
C TYR A 24 8.33 -2.34 5.10
N PHE A 25 7.40 -1.38 5.05
CA PHE A 25 7.18 -0.57 3.84
C PHE A 25 8.40 0.28 3.45
N LEU A 26 9.17 0.78 4.41
CA LEU A 26 10.44 1.45 4.13
C LEU A 26 11.48 0.51 3.51
N LYS A 27 11.48 -0.77 3.87
CA LYS A 27 12.37 -1.78 3.27
C LYS A 27 11.87 -2.23 1.90
N SER A 28 10.57 -2.48 1.75
CA SER A 28 9.97 -2.95 0.48
C SER A 28 10.03 -1.91 -0.64
N THR A 29 10.28 -0.65 -0.30
CA THR A 29 10.37 0.49 -1.23
C THR A 29 11.76 1.16 -1.22
N ASN A 30 12.78 0.50 -0.67
CA ASN A 30 14.11 1.10 -0.50
C ASN A 30 14.88 1.27 -1.83
N VAL A 31 14.51 0.52 -2.88
CA VAL A 31 15.09 0.62 -4.22
C VAL A 31 14.18 1.51 -5.06
N PRO A 32 14.66 2.69 -5.53
CA PRO A 32 13.86 3.62 -6.32
C PRO A 32 13.25 2.98 -7.58
N GLY A 33 11.96 3.22 -7.81
CA GLY A 33 11.24 2.68 -8.96
C GLY A 33 10.89 1.19 -8.85
N SER A 34 10.90 0.64 -7.64
CA SER A 34 10.43 -0.71 -7.36
C SER A 34 9.69 -0.79 -6.03
N VAL A 35 8.74 -1.72 -5.94
CA VAL A 35 8.00 -2.02 -4.71
C VAL A 35 7.92 -3.54 -4.57
N VAL A 36 8.41 -4.09 -3.47
CA VAL A 36 8.17 -5.51 -3.14
C VAL A 36 6.72 -5.65 -2.69
N GLY A 37 5.88 -6.21 -3.56
CA GLY A 37 4.45 -6.35 -3.33
C GLY A 37 4.13 -7.55 -2.44
N VAL A 38 4.76 -8.70 -2.73
CA VAL A 38 4.55 -9.95 -1.98
C VAL A 38 5.89 -10.63 -1.74
N VAL A 39 6.03 -11.26 -0.56
CA VAL A 39 7.12 -12.19 -0.26
C VAL A 39 6.48 -13.51 0.16
N GLY A 40 6.94 -14.60 -0.43
CA GLY A 40 6.39 -15.94 -0.21
C GLY A 40 5.76 -16.55 -1.43
N ASN A 41 5.67 -17.87 -1.45
CA ASN A 41 4.93 -18.59 -2.47
C ASN A 41 3.50 -18.84 -1.94
N PRO A 42 2.48 -18.12 -2.42
CA PRO A 42 1.13 -18.21 -1.84
C PRO A 42 0.57 -19.64 -1.85
N ASN A 43 0.85 -20.41 -2.90
CA ASN A 43 0.36 -21.78 -3.03
C ASN A 43 1.09 -22.74 -2.09
N GLY A 44 2.42 -22.61 -1.97
CA GLY A 44 3.23 -23.43 -1.07
C GLY A 44 2.98 -23.11 0.41
N ASP A 45 2.85 -21.82 0.73
CA ASP A 45 2.56 -21.36 2.09
C ASP A 45 1.16 -21.79 2.54
N TYR A 46 0.19 -21.89 1.62
CA TYR A 46 -1.18 -22.32 1.94
C TYR A 46 -1.28 -23.82 2.24
N THR A 47 -0.42 -24.65 1.66
CA THR A 47 -0.44 -26.10 1.86
C THR A 47 0.41 -26.56 3.04
N CYS A 48 1.19 -25.65 3.64
CA CYS A 48 2.05 -25.96 4.76
C CYS A 48 1.43 -25.53 6.10
N TRP A 49 1.34 -26.47 7.06
CA TRP A 49 0.93 -26.18 8.43
C TRP A 49 2.08 -26.46 9.39
N GLU A 50 2.91 -25.45 9.59
CA GLU A 50 4.09 -25.50 10.45
C GLU A 50 4.28 -24.18 11.20
N ARG A 51 5.23 -24.14 12.12
CA ARG A 51 5.58 -22.89 12.79
C ARG A 51 6.39 -22.03 11.80
N PRO A 52 6.22 -20.69 11.80
CA PRO A 52 6.90 -19.83 10.84
C PRO A 52 8.43 -19.90 10.91
N GLU A 53 9.01 -20.24 12.07
CA GLU A 53 10.45 -20.47 12.23
C GLU A 53 10.96 -21.78 11.61
N ASP A 54 10.05 -22.73 11.34
CA ASP A 54 10.35 -24.04 10.76
C ASP A 54 10.02 -24.07 9.26
N MET A 55 9.74 -22.92 8.63
CA MET A 55 9.25 -22.88 7.25
C MET A 55 10.31 -23.21 6.21
N ASP A 56 10.02 -24.23 5.39
CA ASP A 56 10.88 -24.69 4.30
C ASP A 56 10.39 -24.25 2.90
N THR A 57 9.24 -23.55 2.82
CA THR A 57 8.68 -23.09 1.54
C THR A 57 9.52 -21.96 0.93
N PRO A 58 9.60 -21.87 -0.42
CA PRO A 58 10.32 -20.78 -1.07
C PRO A 58 9.76 -19.40 -0.71
N ARG A 59 10.61 -18.52 -0.17
CA ARG A 59 10.29 -17.13 0.18
C ARG A 59 10.53 -16.16 -0.99
N THR A 60 9.91 -16.43 -2.13
CA THR A 60 10.10 -15.64 -3.37
C THR A 60 9.56 -14.21 -3.21
N SER A 61 10.34 -13.22 -3.61
CA SER A 61 9.89 -11.82 -3.65
C SER A 61 9.31 -11.48 -5.03
N TYR A 62 8.06 -11.03 -5.04
CA TYR A 62 7.37 -10.51 -6.21
C TYR A 62 7.46 -8.99 -6.21
N ILE A 63 8.10 -8.45 -7.25
CA ILE A 63 8.52 -7.05 -7.29
C ILE A 63 7.80 -6.31 -8.42
N ILE A 64 7.14 -5.22 -8.05
CA ILE A 64 6.57 -4.24 -8.96
C ILE A 64 7.70 -3.34 -9.49
N THR A 65 7.72 -3.11 -10.78
CA THR A 65 8.73 -2.28 -11.46
C THR A 65 8.07 -1.38 -12.49
N LYS A 66 8.87 -0.55 -13.17
CA LYS A 66 8.38 0.29 -14.27
C LYS A 66 7.81 -0.52 -15.44
N GLN A 67 8.36 -1.71 -15.69
CA GLN A 67 7.95 -2.61 -16.78
C GLN A 67 6.78 -3.51 -16.36
N ASN A 68 6.69 -3.82 -15.07
CA ASN A 68 5.64 -4.63 -14.46
C ASN A 68 4.96 -3.79 -13.37
N PRO A 69 4.09 -2.83 -13.74
CA PRO A 69 3.49 -1.87 -12.81
C PRO A 69 2.43 -2.49 -11.88
N GLY A 70 2.17 -1.82 -10.77
CA GLY A 70 1.24 -2.25 -9.73
C GLY A 70 0.81 -1.03 -8.93
N SER A 71 -0.07 -0.22 -9.54
CA SER A 71 -0.49 1.07 -9.02
C SER A 71 -1.25 0.93 -7.71
N GLU A 72 -2.13 -0.07 -7.59
CA GLU A 72 -2.94 -0.26 -6.40
C GLU A 72 -2.08 -0.57 -5.16
N VAL A 73 -1.22 -1.58 -5.21
CA VAL A 73 -0.33 -1.92 -4.08
C VAL A 73 0.67 -0.80 -3.76
N SER A 74 1.15 -0.08 -4.78
CA SER A 74 2.09 1.04 -4.59
C SER A 74 1.40 2.24 -3.95
N ALA A 75 0.21 2.60 -4.42
CA ALA A 75 -0.55 3.73 -3.88
C ALA A 75 -1.10 3.45 -2.47
N GLU A 76 -1.50 2.22 -2.16
CA GLU A 76 -1.86 1.81 -0.79
C GLU A 76 -0.65 1.87 0.14
N THR A 77 0.53 1.44 -0.33
CA THR A 77 1.79 1.57 0.43
C THR A 77 2.10 3.05 0.72
N ALA A 78 1.92 3.93 -0.28
CA ALA A 78 2.09 5.36 -0.09
C ALA A 78 1.07 5.95 0.92
N ALA A 79 -0.19 5.52 0.85
CA ALA A 79 -1.24 5.92 1.79
C ALA A 79 -0.87 5.53 3.23
N ALA A 80 -0.43 4.28 3.45
CA ALA A 80 -0.02 3.79 4.76
C ALA A 80 1.19 4.56 5.34
N LEU A 81 2.20 4.83 4.51
CA LEU A 81 3.37 5.63 4.91
C LEU A 81 2.98 7.08 5.23
N ALA A 82 2.12 7.70 4.43
CA ALA A 82 1.63 9.06 4.65
C ALA A 82 0.82 9.14 5.96
N ALA A 83 -0.11 8.21 6.20
CA ALA A 83 -0.87 8.12 7.44
C ALA A 83 0.04 7.93 8.66
N SER A 84 1.00 7.00 8.57
CA SER A 84 2.00 6.75 9.62
C SER A 84 2.83 7.99 9.95
N SER A 85 3.24 8.74 8.92
CA SER A 85 4.00 9.98 9.11
C SER A 85 3.26 10.99 9.99
N MET A 86 1.93 11.05 9.91
CA MET A 86 1.12 11.96 10.73
C MET A 86 1.10 11.51 12.19
N VAL A 87 1.02 10.20 12.46
CA VAL A 87 1.04 9.63 13.81
C VAL A 87 2.37 9.94 14.51
N PHE A 88 3.50 9.78 13.81
CA PHE A 88 4.83 10.00 14.40
C PHE A 88 5.24 11.48 14.49
N ARG A 89 4.47 12.41 13.93
CA ARG A 89 4.81 13.84 13.90
C ARG A 89 5.05 14.43 15.29
N GLY A 90 4.32 14.00 16.31
CA GLY A 90 4.50 14.50 17.68
C GLY A 90 5.65 13.83 18.45
N SER A 91 5.96 12.58 18.12
CA SER A 91 6.88 11.73 18.91
C SER A 91 8.26 11.55 18.29
N ASP A 92 8.36 11.61 16.96
CA ASP A 92 9.60 11.39 16.20
C ASP A 92 9.53 12.11 14.85
N ASN A 93 9.90 13.38 14.85
CA ASN A 93 9.89 14.22 13.66
C ASN A 93 10.79 13.70 12.54
N ARG A 94 11.94 13.11 12.87
CA ARG A 94 12.88 12.58 11.87
C ARG A 94 12.28 11.38 11.16
N TYR A 95 11.68 10.47 11.91
CA TYR A 95 11.02 9.29 11.34
C TYR A 95 9.76 9.67 10.56
N SER A 96 8.96 10.59 11.09
CA SER A 96 7.81 11.19 10.37
C SER A 96 8.22 11.75 9.00
N ALA A 97 9.30 12.54 8.95
CA ALA A 97 9.81 13.08 7.69
C ALA A 97 10.30 11.99 6.72
N LEU A 98 10.98 10.96 7.23
CA LEU A 98 11.41 9.81 6.42
C LEU A 98 10.22 9.08 5.78
N LEU A 99 9.19 8.78 6.58
CA LEU A 99 7.97 8.13 6.11
C LEU A 99 7.25 8.96 5.05
N LEU A 100 7.10 10.27 5.30
CA LEU A 100 6.42 11.17 4.38
C LEU A 100 7.16 11.32 3.05
N ASN A 101 8.49 11.46 3.08
CA ASN A 101 9.29 11.54 1.86
C ASN A 101 9.16 10.25 1.05
N ARG A 102 9.21 9.08 1.70
CA ARG A 102 9.01 7.81 1.00
C ARG A 102 7.60 7.68 0.43
N ALA A 103 6.57 8.11 1.17
CA ALA A 103 5.20 8.09 0.67
C ALA A 103 5.04 8.88 -0.63
N ILE A 104 5.68 10.06 -0.71
CA ILE A 104 5.67 10.89 -1.91
C ILE A 104 6.33 10.16 -3.09
N GLU A 105 7.53 9.63 -2.90
CA GLU A 105 8.28 8.89 -3.95
C GLU A 105 7.49 7.68 -4.48
N VAL A 106 6.89 6.90 -3.58
CA VAL A 106 6.14 5.70 -3.92
C VAL A 106 4.84 6.05 -4.65
N PHE A 107 4.15 7.11 -4.24
CA PHE A 107 2.96 7.59 -4.94
C PHE A 107 3.28 8.11 -6.34
N GLU A 108 4.35 8.89 -6.49
CA GLU A 108 4.80 9.36 -7.80
C GLU A 108 5.14 8.19 -8.74
N PHE A 109 5.77 7.14 -8.21
CA PHE A 109 5.99 5.90 -8.96
C PHE A 109 4.68 5.22 -9.38
N ALA A 110 3.73 5.06 -8.44
CA ALA A 110 2.43 4.42 -8.67
C ALA A 110 1.61 5.14 -9.76
N ASP A 111 1.59 6.48 -9.73
CA ASP A 111 0.84 7.30 -10.66
C ASP A 111 1.51 7.41 -12.04
N LYS A 112 2.85 7.44 -12.07
CA LYS A 112 3.63 7.55 -13.32
C LYS A 112 3.63 6.25 -14.12
N TYR A 113 3.69 5.10 -13.46
CA TYR A 113 3.74 3.78 -14.10
C TYR A 113 2.45 3.02 -13.78
N ARG A 114 1.38 3.34 -14.53
CA ARG A 114 0.05 2.81 -14.25
C ARG A 114 -0.15 1.38 -14.75
N GLY A 115 -0.71 0.53 -13.89
CA GLY A 115 -1.14 -0.81 -14.26
C GLY A 115 -1.40 -1.70 -13.04
N SER A 116 -2.18 -2.76 -13.24
CA SER A 116 -2.58 -3.67 -12.17
C SER A 116 -1.51 -4.71 -11.86
N TYR A 117 -1.30 -4.99 -10.58
CA TYR A 117 -0.39 -6.03 -10.12
C TYR A 117 -0.87 -7.42 -10.56
N ASN A 118 -2.16 -7.61 -10.85
CA ASN A 118 -2.67 -8.88 -11.37
C ASN A 118 -1.92 -9.30 -12.64
N ASN A 119 -1.54 -8.34 -13.49
CA ASN A 119 -0.80 -8.61 -14.72
C ASN A 119 0.70 -8.75 -14.47
N SER A 120 1.23 -8.03 -13.49
CA SER A 120 2.66 -7.91 -13.22
C SER A 120 3.21 -9.03 -12.33
N ILE A 121 2.43 -9.47 -11.36
CA ILE A 121 2.78 -10.53 -10.40
C ILE A 121 1.60 -11.52 -10.23
N PRO A 122 1.09 -12.12 -11.33
CA PRO A 122 -0.12 -12.96 -11.29
C PRO A 122 -0.04 -14.10 -10.28
N ASN A 123 1.14 -14.71 -10.12
CA ASN A 123 1.35 -15.83 -9.19
C ASN A 123 1.69 -15.38 -7.75
N GLY A 124 1.89 -14.08 -7.53
CA GLY A 124 2.23 -13.53 -6.22
C GLY A 124 1.00 -13.12 -5.42
N ALA A 125 -0.05 -12.65 -6.08
CA ALA A 125 -1.24 -12.13 -5.41
C ALA A 125 -2.51 -12.93 -5.73
N CYS A 126 -2.76 -13.26 -7.00
CA CYS A 126 -3.87 -14.14 -7.38
C CYS A 126 -3.54 -15.63 -7.13
N PRO A 127 -4.53 -16.47 -6.76
CA PRO A 127 -5.97 -16.18 -6.65
C PRO A 127 -6.41 -15.62 -5.28
N PHE A 128 -5.49 -15.28 -4.37
CA PHE A 128 -5.82 -14.94 -2.98
C PHE A 128 -6.28 -13.49 -2.80
N TYR A 129 -5.57 -12.57 -3.44
CA TYR A 129 -5.84 -11.14 -3.44
C TYR A 129 -5.74 -10.65 -4.87
N CYS A 130 -6.79 -10.88 -5.66
CA CYS A 130 -6.86 -10.35 -7.02
C CYS A 130 -7.47 -8.96 -7.02
N ASP A 131 -6.85 -8.03 -7.73
CA ASP A 131 -7.47 -6.74 -8.02
C ASP A 131 -8.71 -6.92 -8.93
N TYR A 132 -9.89 -6.52 -8.46
CA TYR A 132 -11.12 -6.57 -9.26
C TYR A 132 -11.64 -5.19 -9.65
N ASN A 133 -11.22 -4.14 -8.93
CA ASN A 133 -11.76 -2.78 -9.07
C ASN A 133 -10.83 -1.85 -9.85
N GLY A 134 -9.64 -2.33 -10.21
CA GLY A 134 -8.57 -1.54 -10.78
C GLY A 134 -7.81 -0.79 -9.68
N TYR A 135 -7.16 0.29 -10.07
CA TYR A 135 -6.24 1.02 -9.18
C TYR A 135 -6.60 2.48 -8.96
N MET A 136 -7.68 2.95 -9.57
CA MET A 136 -8.02 4.36 -9.54
C MET A 136 -8.45 4.80 -8.14
N ASP A 137 -9.11 3.94 -7.38
CA ASP A 137 -9.47 4.23 -6.00
C ASP A 137 -8.25 4.22 -5.08
N GLU A 138 -7.29 3.30 -5.21
CA GLU A 138 -6.02 3.40 -4.45
C GLU A 138 -5.22 4.65 -4.81
N LEU A 139 -5.18 5.07 -6.08
CA LEU A 139 -4.52 6.32 -6.47
C LEU A 139 -5.19 7.54 -5.83
N VAL A 140 -6.52 7.60 -5.83
CA VAL A 140 -7.24 8.71 -5.17
C VAL A 140 -7.09 8.64 -3.65
N TRP A 141 -7.06 7.44 -3.07
CA TRP A 141 -6.83 7.20 -1.66
C TRP A 141 -5.44 7.65 -1.21
N GLY A 142 -4.39 7.25 -1.93
CA GLY A 142 -3.01 7.67 -1.70
C GLY A 142 -2.86 9.19 -1.79
N ALA A 143 -3.44 9.81 -2.82
CA ALA A 143 -3.46 11.27 -2.94
C ALA A 143 -4.19 11.94 -1.78
N THR A 144 -5.29 11.36 -1.30
CA THR A 144 -6.06 11.89 -0.16
C THR A 144 -5.22 11.89 1.13
N TRP A 145 -4.52 10.79 1.42
CA TRP A 145 -3.62 10.73 2.57
C TRP A 145 -2.42 11.66 2.46
N LEU A 146 -1.81 11.75 1.28
CA LEU A 146 -0.73 12.71 1.02
C LEU A 146 -1.20 14.16 1.16
N TYR A 147 -2.42 14.47 0.75
CA TYR A 147 -3.02 15.78 1.02
C TYR A 147 -3.21 16.01 2.53
N LYS A 148 -3.75 15.04 3.28
CA LYS A 148 -3.89 15.16 4.74
C LYS A 148 -2.54 15.40 5.43
N ALA A 149 -1.50 14.70 4.99
CA ALA A 149 -0.17 14.79 5.58
C ALA A 149 0.58 16.07 5.20
N THR A 150 0.51 16.51 3.94
CA THR A 150 1.35 17.61 3.40
C THR A 150 0.62 18.94 3.23
N LYS A 151 -0.72 18.92 3.11
CA LYS A 151 -1.55 20.07 2.70
C LYS A 151 -1.17 20.69 1.34
N ARG A 152 -0.40 19.99 0.50
CA ARG A 152 0.00 20.49 -0.82
C ARG A 152 -1.23 20.54 -1.77
N PRO A 153 -1.49 21.68 -2.44
CA PRO A 153 -2.63 21.82 -3.36
C PRO A 153 -2.65 20.81 -4.51
N TYR A 154 -1.46 20.34 -4.94
CA TYR A 154 -1.32 19.33 -5.98
C TYR A 154 -2.16 18.08 -5.69
N TYR A 155 -2.02 17.49 -4.50
CA TYR A 155 -2.74 16.26 -4.14
C TYR A 155 -4.25 16.49 -4.06
N TRP A 156 -4.69 17.66 -3.55
CA TRP A 156 -6.11 17.99 -3.56
C TRP A 156 -6.67 18.17 -4.97
N GLY A 157 -5.90 18.80 -5.86
CA GLY A 157 -6.22 18.89 -7.28
C GLY A 157 -6.36 17.50 -7.91
N TYR A 158 -5.44 16.59 -7.61
CA TYR A 158 -5.47 15.20 -8.08
C TYR A 158 -6.73 14.48 -7.62
N VAL A 159 -7.09 14.58 -6.33
CA VAL A 159 -8.32 13.97 -5.78
C VAL A 159 -9.55 14.48 -6.52
N LYS A 160 -9.72 15.81 -6.61
CA LYS A 160 -10.88 16.40 -7.29
C LYS A 160 -10.98 16.01 -8.76
N HIS A 161 -9.85 15.90 -9.45
CA HIS A 161 -9.83 15.54 -10.87
C HIS A 161 -10.25 14.08 -11.09
N ASN A 162 -9.86 13.19 -10.19
CA ASN A 162 -10.01 11.74 -10.38
C ASN A 162 -11.17 11.12 -9.60
N ILE A 163 -11.78 11.83 -8.65
CA ILE A 163 -12.88 11.29 -7.82
C ILE A 163 -14.11 10.87 -8.65
N HIS A 164 -14.31 11.48 -9.83
CA HIS A 164 -15.38 11.13 -10.76
C HIS A 164 -15.12 9.82 -11.52
N ASN A 165 -13.88 9.32 -11.52
CA ASN A 165 -13.49 8.07 -12.14
C ASN A 165 -13.65 6.87 -11.18
N LEU A 166 -14.06 7.12 -9.94
CA LEU A 166 -14.31 6.06 -8.96
C LEU A 166 -15.60 5.32 -9.31
N GLY A 167 -15.55 3.98 -9.24
CA GLY A 167 -16.71 3.14 -9.43
C GLY A 167 -17.83 3.45 -8.43
N ARG A 168 -19.06 3.07 -8.75
CA ARG A 168 -20.25 3.38 -7.94
C ARG A 168 -20.35 2.58 -6.63
N ASP A 169 -19.37 1.74 -6.30
CA ASP A 169 -19.43 0.94 -5.09
C ASP A 169 -19.05 1.78 -3.87
N VAL A 170 -20.06 2.50 -3.36
CA VAL A 170 -19.98 3.37 -2.19
C VAL A 170 -20.51 2.67 -0.93
N THR A 171 -20.67 1.35 -0.99
CA THR A 171 -21.28 0.58 0.12
C THR A 171 -20.26 -0.17 0.96
N GLN A 172 -19.03 -0.31 0.47
CA GLN A 172 -17.99 -1.10 1.13
C GLN A 172 -16.64 -0.35 1.18
N PHE A 173 -15.92 -0.59 2.27
CA PHE A 173 -14.50 -0.27 2.39
C PHE A 173 -13.76 -1.58 2.67
N GLY A 174 -12.72 -1.85 1.88
CA GLY A 174 -11.97 -3.10 1.95
C GLY A 174 -10.59 -2.98 1.32
N TRP A 175 -9.85 -4.08 1.34
CA TRP A 175 -8.50 -4.13 0.80
C TRP A 175 -8.44 -3.87 -0.71
N ASP A 176 -9.55 -4.05 -1.44
CA ASP A 176 -9.69 -3.84 -2.89
C ASP A 176 -10.59 -2.63 -3.24
N VAL A 177 -11.26 -2.00 -2.25
CA VAL A 177 -12.18 -0.86 -2.51
C VAL A 177 -11.99 0.25 -1.48
N LYS A 178 -11.63 1.46 -1.92
CA LYS A 178 -11.36 2.62 -1.04
C LYS A 178 -12.40 3.74 -1.10
N ASN A 179 -13.41 3.64 -1.96
CA ASN A 179 -14.37 4.72 -2.27
C ASN A 179 -15.00 5.39 -1.03
N VAL A 180 -15.55 4.61 -0.10
CA VAL A 180 -16.18 5.16 1.11
C VAL A 180 -15.18 5.92 1.98
N GLY A 181 -13.97 5.37 2.13
CA GLY A 181 -12.89 6.01 2.88
C GLY A 181 -12.49 7.34 2.26
N ILE A 182 -12.39 7.41 0.93
CA ILE A 182 -12.09 8.63 0.19
C ILE A 182 -13.16 9.69 0.46
N HIS A 183 -14.45 9.36 0.36
CA HIS A 183 -15.53 10.31 0.61
C HIS A 183 -15.49 10.89 2.03
N VAL A 184 -15.24 10.05 3.04
CA VAL A 184 -15.14 10.50 4.44
C VAL A 184 -13.89 11.34 4.70
N LEU A 185 -12.76 11.03 4.07
CA LEU A 185 -11.53 11.80 4.27
C LEU A 185 -11.47 13.08 3.44
N SER A 186 -12.17 13.13 2.30
CA SER A 186 -12.20 14.27 1.39
C SER A 186 -13.29 15.30 1.71
N SER A 187 -14.23 14.99 2.61
CA SER A 187 -15.18 15.95 3.18
C SER A 187 -14.53 16.98 4.10
#